data_AF-A0A4Q9XYV2-F1
#
_entry.id   AF-A0A4Q9XYV2-F1
#
_cell.length_a   1.000
_cell.length_b   1.000
_cell.length_c   1.000
_cell.angle_alpha   90.00
_cell.angle_beta   90.00
_cell.angle_gamma   90.00
#
_symmetry.space_group_name_H-M   'P 1'
#
loop_
_entity.id
_entity.type
_entity.pdbx_description
1 polymer ?
#
loop_
_entity_poly.entity_id
_entity_poly.type
_entity_poly.pdbx_seq_one_letter_code
_entity_poly.pdbx_strand_id
1 'polypeptide(L)' 'MQIERFWEVFHGHNLDRLVDKAHEDAPLSSEVYQVQVKYLNNEYVLTAIYEHEVNVDD' A
#
# COMPACT_ATOMS: atom_id res chain seq x y z
N MET A 1 -21.68 3.28 4.22
CA MET A 1 -20.22 3.36 3.98
C MET A 1 -19.75 2.07 3.36
N GLN A 2 -19.17 2.15 2.18
CA GLN A 2 -18.50 1.04 1.51
C GLN A 2 -17.00 1.28 1.66
N ILE A 3 -16.24 0.22 1.93
CA ILE A 3 -14.78 0.27 2.00
C ILE A 3 -14.26 -0.26 0.67
N GLU A 4 -13.59 0.59 -0.09
CA GLU A 4 -12.85 0.17 -1.26
C GLU A 4 -11.41 -0.16 -0.87
N ARG A 5 -10.89 -1.27 -1.41
CA ARG A 5 -9.51 -1.70 -1.18
C ARG A 5 -8.81 -1.91 -2.50
N PHE A 6 -7.61 -1.39 -2.58
CA PHE A 6 -6.71 -1.59 -3.70
C PHE A 6 -5.31 -1.86 -3.18
N TRP A 7 -4.43 -2.37 -4.04
CA TRP A 7 -3.06 -2.67 -3.67
C TRP A 7 -2.07 -2.10 -4.67
N GLU A 8 -0.89 -1.80 -4.17
CA GLU A 8 0.26 -1.41 -4.96
C GLU A 8 1.48 -2.26 -4.58
N VAL A 9 2.39 -2.46 -5.54
CA VAL A 9 3.57 -3.31 -5.35
C VAL A 9 4.83 -2.50 -5.60
N PHE A 10 5.70 -2.48 -4.60
CA PHE A 10 6.99 -1.81 -4.59
C PHE A 10 8.13 -2.84 -4.58
N HIS A 11 9.16 -2.57 -5.38
CA HIS A 11 10.35 -3.43 -5.48
C HIS A 11 11.59 -2.64 -5.09
N GLY A 12 12.51 -3.26 -4.35
CA GLY A 12 13.79 -2.65 -4.06
C GLY A 12 14.60 -3.38 -3.00
N HIS A 13 15.81 -2.90 -2.75
CA HIS A 13 16.76 -3.55 -1.84
C HIS A 13 16.77 -2.94 -0.43
N ASN A 14 16.12 -1.79 -0.24
CA ASN A 14 16.04 -1.09 1.03
C ASN A 14 14.59 -1.07 1.49
N LEU A 15 14.25 -1.93 2.46
CA LEU A 15 12.89 -2.10 2.94
C LEU A 15 12.31 -0.82 3.55
N ASP A 16 13.09 -0.09 4.35
CA ASP A 16 12.63 1.14 5.01
C ASP A 16 12.16 2.17 3.98
N ARG A 17 12.95 2.36 2.90
CA ARG A 17 12.56 3.24 1.80
C ARG A 17 11.29 2.79 1.07
N LEU A 18 11.04 1.48 0.97
CA LEU A 18 9.82 0.97 0.34
C LEU A 18 8.60 1.21 1.24
N VAL A 19 8.77 1.08 2.55
CA VAL A 19 7.71 1.38 3.53
C VAL A 19 7.40 2.87 3.52
N ASP A 20 8.41 3.73 3.57
CA ASP A 20 8.23 5.19 3.49
C ASP A 20 7.48 5.57 2.21
N LYS A 21 7.93 5.02 1.07
CA LYS A 21 7.30 5.26 -0.23
C LYS A 21 5.85 4.80 -0.28
N ALA A 22 5.52 3.63 0.30
CA ALA A 22 4.14 3.16 0.37
C ALA A 22 3.24 4.08 1.21
N HIS A 23 3.77 4.80 2.20
CA HIS A 23 2.99 5.79 2.95
C HIS A 23 2.90 7.13 2.23
N GLU A 24 3.96 7.55 1.53
CA GLU A 24 4.00 8.80 0.77
C GLU A 24 3.15 8.76 -0.50
N ASP A 25 3.13 7.62 -1.20
CA ASP A 25 2.38 7.42 -2.45
C ASP A 25 0.90 7.05 -2.19
N ALA A 26 0.49 6.92 -0.93
CA ALA A 26 -0.89 6.61 -0.57
C ALA A 26 -1.86 7.64 -1.18
N PRO A 27 -2.85 7.21 -1.99
CA PRO A 27 -3.80 8.15 -2.59
C PRO A 27 -4.54 8.97 -1.54
N LEU A 28 -4.82 10.24 -1.88
CA LEU A 28 -5.61 11.14 -1.03
C LEU A 28 -6.88 10.44 -0.57
N SER A 29 -7.19 10.55 0.73
CA SER A 29 -8.30 9.89 1.43
C SER A 29 -8.22 8.36 1.61
N SER A 30 -7.09 7.73 1.26
CA SER A 30 -6.83 6.32 1.57
C SER A 30 -5.80 6.17 2.70
N GLU A 31 -5.93 5.13 3.50
CA GLU A 31 -4.95 4.77 4.55
C GLU A 31 -4.32 3.40 4.24
N VAL A 32 -3.10 3.18 4.72
CA VAL A 32 -2.45 1.86 4.63
C VAL A 32 -3.11 0.90 5.62
N TYR A 33 -3.92 -0.02 5.12
CA TYR A 33 -4.59 -1.05 5.92
C TYR A 33 -3.64 -2.20 6.29
N GLN A 34 -2.86 -2.66 5.31
CA GLN A 34 -1.97 -3.80 5.49
C GLN A 34 -0.75 -3.70 4.58
N VAL A 35 0.41 -4.08 5.11
CA VAL A 35 1.63 -4.26 4.32
C VAL A 35 2.03 -5.74 4.35
N GLN A 36 2.37 -6.29 3.17
CA GLN A 36 2.96 -7.62 3.03
C GLN A 36 4.34 -7.49 2.41
N VAL A 37 5.34 -8.14 3.00
CA VAL A 37 6.72 -8.09 2.51
C VAL A 37 7.20 -9.49 2.19
N LYS A 38 7.79 -9.67 1.01
CA LYS A 38 8.48 -10.90 0.61
C LYS A 38 9.89 -10.56 0.14
N TYR A 39 10.84 -11.46 0.37
CA TYR A 39 12.18 -11.35 -0.20
C TYR A 39 12.34 -12.39 -1.31
N LEU A 40 12.49 -11.94 -2.55
CA LEU A 40 12.53 -12.77 -3.75
C LEU A 40 13.60 -12.22 -4.69
N ASN A 41 14.37 -13.07 -5.36
CA ASN A 41 15.36 -12.66 -6.37
C ASN A 41 16.32 -11.55 -5.90
N ASN A 42 16.74 -11.61 -4.64
CA ASN A 42 17.65 -10.65 -4.00
C ASN A 42 17.07 -9.23 -3.82
N GLU A 43 15.75 -9.06 -3.84
CA GLU A 43 15.07 -7.81 -3.54
C GLU A 43 13.88 -8.03 -2.59
N TYR A 44 13.47 -6.97 -1.90
CA TYR A 44 12.20 -6.89 -1.21
C TYR A 44 11.09 -6.53 -2.18
N VAL A 45 10.01 -7.28 -2.12
CA VAL A 45 8.74 -7.02 -2.79
C VAL A 45 7.73 -6.70 -1.70
N LEU A 46 7.32 -5.43 -1.64
CA LEU A 46 6.35 -4.90 -0.68
C LEU A 46 5.02 -4.69 -1.39
N THR A 47 3.96 -5.34 -0.91
CA THR A 47 2.58 -5.09 -1.33
C THR A 47 1.89 -4.27 -0.25
N ALA A 48 1.55 -3.03 -0.57
CA ALA A 48 0.73 -2.18 0.29
C ALA A 48 -0.74 -2.33 -0.11
N ILE A 49 -1.60 -2.59 0.86
CA ILE A 49 -3.05 -2.65 0.69
C ILE A 49 -3.60 -1.40 1.35
N TYR A 50 -4.26 -0.57 0.55
CA TYR A 50 -4.88 0.66 1.00
C TYR A 50 -6.38 0.45 1.16
N GLU A 51 -6.99 1.21 2.05
CA GLU A 51 -8.43 1.29 2.18
C GLU A 51 -8.92 2.73 2.13
N HIS A 52 -10.06 2.92 1.47
CA HIS A 52 -10.72 4.21 1.33
C HIS A 52 -12.20 4.04 1.66
N GLU A 53 -12.70 4.89 2.56
CA GLU A 53 -14.12 4.97 2.87
C GLU A 53 -14.85 5.81 1.82
N VAL A 54 -15.74 5.19 1.06
CA VAL A 54 -16.65 5.87 0.15
C VAL A 54 -18.04 5.98 0.77
N ASN A 55 -18.58 7.21 0.75
CA ASN A 55 -20.00 7.43 1.06
C ASN A 55 -20.82 7.04 -0.16
N VAL A 56 -21.71 6.06 0.03
CA VAL A 56 -22.63 5.58 -0.99
C VAL A 56 -23.93 6.35 -0.84
N ASP A 57 -23.89 7.67 -1.04
CA ASP A 57 -25.06 8.54 -1.12
C ASP A 57 -24.70 9.72 -2.04
N ASP A 58 -24.84 9.50 -3.35
CA ASP A 58 -25.00 10.52 -4.40
C ASP A 58 -26.11 10.06 -5.36
#